data_AF-R8CLX9-F1
#
_entry.id   AF-R8CLX9-F1
#
_cell.length_a   1.000
_cell.length_b   1.000
_cell.length_c   1.000
_cell.angle_alpha   90.00
_cell.angle_beta   90.00
_cell.angle_gamma   90.00
#
_symmetry.space_group_name_H-M   'P 1'
#
loop_
_entity.id
_entity.type
_entity.pdbx_description
1 polymer ?
#
loop_
_entity_poly.entity_id
_entity_poly.type
_entity_poly.pdbx_seq_one_letter_code
_entity_poly.pdbx_strand_id
1 'polypeptide(L)'
;MQNTVTTALLLTLFLFFISLIPEGVLYGIQLVKAHNFASNTIELAERTGGFQYSYNGENVDLIPDIEKKMKADNMDGWKYEFTKGRVDRNQPLYFKIKSEHQFYIFKLIGVDGVKAPIWSNREGVGKVFFRE
;
A
#
# COMPACT_ATOMS: atom_id res chain seq x y z
N MET A 1 23.03 -26.17 -36.70
CA MET A 1 22.10 -26.41 -35.57
C MET A 1 22.49 -25.65 -34.30
N GLN A 2 23.78 -25.55 -33.93
CA GLN A 2 24.24 -24.86 -32.70
C GLN A 2 23.83 -23.37 -32.62
N ASN A 3 23.85 -22.65 -33.74
CA ASN A 3 23.42 -21.24 -33.80
C ASN A 3 21.91 -21.08 -33.57
N THR A 4 21.08 -22.00 -34.04
CA THR A 4 19.61 -21.91 -33.90
C THR A 4 19.17 -22.02 -32.45
N VAL A 5 19.76 -22.94 -31.69
CA VAL A 5 19.48 -23.12 -30.26
C VAL A 5 19.97 -21.91 -29.46
N THR A 6 21.16 -21.42 -29.76
CA THR A 6 21.73 -20.24 -29.09
C THR A 6 20.88 -18.98 -29.36
N THR A 7 20.47 -18.75 -30.60
CA THR A 7 19.59 -17.62 -30.97
C THR A 7 18.21 -17.73 -30.32
N ALA A 8 17.63 -18.93 -30.24
CA ALA A 8 16.36 -19.15 -29.56
C ALA A 8 16.46 -18.83 -28.06
N LEU A 9 17.52 -19.30 -27.40
CA LEU A 9 17.76 -19.01 -25.98
C LEU A 9 17.93 -17.52 -25.72
N LEU A 10 18.70 -16.83 -26.58
CA LEU A 10 18.94 -15.40 -26.48
C LEU A 10 17.64 -14.60 -26.66
N LEU A 11 16.80 -14.97 -27.63
CA LEU A 11 15.49 -14.37 -27.85
C LEU A 11 14.56 -14.54 -26.64
N THR A 12 14.49 -15.75 -26.08
CA THR A 12 13.67 -16.01 -24.88
C THR A 12 14.14 -15.19 -23.69
N LEU A 13 15.46 -15.08 -23.48
CA LEU A 13 16.04 -14.23 -22.43
C LEU A 13 15.67 -12.75 -22.64
N PHE A 14 15.81 -12.25 -23.87
CA PHE A 14 15.45 -10.87 -24.21
C PHE A 14 13.97 -10.59 -23.94
N LEU A 15 13.08 -11.49 -24.35
CA LEU A 15 11.65 -11.36 -24.11
C LEU A 15 11.34 -11.34 -22.60
N PHE A 16 12.02 -12.18 -21.81
CA PHE A 16 11.89 -12.18 -20.35
C PHE A 16 12.30 -10.83 -19.73
N PHE A 17 13.44 -10.27 -20.13
CA PHE A 17 13.86 -8.96 -19.61
C PHE A 17 12.96 -7.81 -20.05
N ILE A 18 12.47 -7.82 -21.29
CA ILE A 18 11.55 -6.79 -21.80
C ILE A 18 10.22 -6.82 -21.02
N SER A 19 9.70 -8.02 -20.73
CA SER A 19 8.45 -8.20 -19.99
C SER A 19 8.58 -8.02 -18.47
N LEU A 20 9.80 -8.07 -17.93
CA LEU A 20 10.06 -7.69 -16.53
C LEU A 20 9.80 -6.19 -16.27
N ILE A 21 10.06 -5.34 -17.27
CA ILE A 21 9.88 -3.88 -17.17
C ILE A 21 8.45 -3.49 -16.80
N PRO A 22 7.39 -3.89 -17.54
CA PRO A 22 6.02 -3.53 -17.19
C PRO A 22 5.57 -4.07 -15.83
N GLU A 23 5.98 -5.27 -15.42
CA GLU A 23 5.67 -5.78 -14.06
C GLU A 23 6.37 -4.95 -12.97
N GLY A 24 7.63 -4.57 -13.19
CA GLY A 24 8.35 -3.66 -12.28
C GLY A 24 7.67 -2.29 -12.17
N VAL A 25 7.17 -1.75 -13.27
CA VAL A 25 6.40 -0.50 -13.28
C VAL A 25 5.09 -0.64 -12.51
N LEU A 26 4.34 -1.74 -12.71
CA LEU A 26 3.11 -2.01 -11.97
C LEU A 26 3.37 -2.13 -10.47
N TYR A 27 4.43 -2.81 -10.07
CA TYR A 27 4.87 -2.90 -8.68
C TYR A 27 5.17 -1.51 -8.10
N GLY A 28 5.93 -0.68 -8.84
CA GLY A 28 6.23 0.70 -8.45
C GLY A 28 4.98 1.56 -8.26
N ILE A 29 4.01 1.45 -9.17
CA ILE A 29 2.72 2.15 -9.07
C ILE A 29 1.97 1.73 -7.79
N GLN A 30 1.95 0.42 -7.47
CA GLN A 30 1.31 -0.05 -6.25
C GLN A 30 2.03 0.44 -4.98
N LEU A 31 3.36 0.55 -4.98
CA LEU A 31 4.11 1.16 -3.88
C LEU A 31 3.77 2.63 -3.66
N VAL A 32 3.76 3.43 -4.75
CA VAL A 32 3.40 4.86 -4.67
C VAL A 32 1.97 5.03 -4.19
N LYS A 33 1.06 4.18 -4.67
CA LYS A 33 -0.33 4.15 -4.22
C LYS A 33 -0.45 3.84 -2.72
N ALA A 34 0.27 2.83 -2.23
CA ALA A 34 0.33 2.50 -0.80
C ALA A 34 0.77 3.69 0.04
N HIS A 35 1.79 4.40 -0.45
CA HIS A 35 2.36 5.55 0.22
C HIS A 35 1.41 6.75 0.26
N ASN A 36 0.82 7.09 -0.88
CA ASN A 36 -0.15 8.19 -0.96
C ASN A 36 -1.39 7.91 -0.12
N PHE A 37 -1.87 6.66 -0.13
CA PHE A 37 -3.00 6.25 0.69
C PHE A 37 -2.70 6.38 2.18
N ALA A 38 -1.54 5.89 2.63
CA ALA A 38 -1.13 6.02 4.03
C ALA A 38 -0.95 7.48 4.45
N SER A 39 -0.36 8.31 3.59
CA SER A 39 -0.15 9.74 3.86
C SER A 39 -1.47 10.50 3.99
N ASN A 40 -2.39 10.33 3.02
CA ASN A 40 -3.69 11.00 3.03
C ASN A 40 -4.55 10.57 4.23
N THR A 41 -4.47 9.29 4.60
CA THR A 41 -5.21 8.73 5.73
C THR A 41 -4.69 9.27 7.06
N ILE A 42 -3.36 9.43 7.22
CA ILE A 42 -2.77 10.10 8.38
C ILE A 42 -3.13 11.56 8.44
N GLU A 43 -3.02 12.29 7.33
CA GLU A 43 -3.33 13.73 7.33
C GLU A 43 -4.79 13.99 7.72
N LEU A 44 -5.71 13.12 7.30
CA LEU A 44 -7.10 13.16 7.72
C LEU A 44 -7.24 12.91 9.24
N ALA A 45 -6.54 11.91 9.78
CA ALA A 45 -6.54 11.59 11.20
C ALA A 45 -5.88 12.68 12.07
N GLU A 46 -4.83 13.35 11.58
CA GLU A 46 -4.19 14.48 12.27
C GLU A 46 -5.15 15.65 12.44
N ARG A 47 -5.99 15.91 11.44
CA ARG A 47 -6.99 17.00 11.42
C ARG A 47 -8.23 16.69 12.25
N THR A 48 -8.57 15.41 12.39
CA THR A 48 -9.74 14.95 13.14
C THR A 48 -9.40 14.53 14.56
N GLY A 49 -8.13 14.35 14.90
CA GLY A 49 -7.71 14.00 16.27
C GLY A 49 -7.79 12.50 16.57
N GLY A 50 -7.69 11.65 15.56
CA GLY A 50 -7.68 10.19 15.69
C GLY A 50 -8.44 9.47 14.57
N PHE A 51 -8.28 8.15 14.49
CA PHE A 51 -8.96 7.32 13.49
C PHE A 51 -10.36 6.87 13.95
N GLN A 52 -10.48 6.52 15.22
CA GLN A 52 -11.72 6.05 15.82
C GLN A 52 -11.73 6.39 17.31
N TYR A 53 -12.65 7.26 17.73
CA TYR A 53 -12.83 7.62 19.13
C TYR A 53 -14.21 8.20 19.41
N SER A 54 -14.68 8.08 20.65
CA SER A 54 -15.85 8.79 21.15
C SER A 54 -15.43 9.76 22.24
N TYR A 55 -15.86 11.02 22.13
CA TYR A 55 -15.57 12.08 23.08
C TYR A 55 -16.73 13.07 23.20
N ASN A 56 -17.15 13.39 24.43
CA ASN A 56 -18.22 14.37 24.71
C ASN A 56 -19.50 14.19 23.88
N GLY A 57 -19.91 12.95 23.60
CA GLY A 57 -21.11 12.64 22.81
C GLY A 57 -20.90 12.68 21.29
N GLU A 58 -19.73 13.12 20.81
CA GLU A 58 -19.31 12.96 19.41
C GLU A 58 -18.63 11.60 19.23
N ASN A 59 -18.95 10.92 18.14
CA ASN A 59 -18.31 9.67 17.75
C ASN A 59 -17.66 9.88 16.38
N VAL A 60 -16.34 9.82 16.34
CA VAL A 60 -15.55 9.91 15.10
C VAL A 60 -15.13 8.51 14.73
N ASP A 61 -15.56 8.07 13.55
CA ASP A 61 -15.16 6.79 12.97
C ASP A 61 -14.79 6.99 11.50
N LEU A 62 -13.49 7.03 11.21
CA LEU A 62 -12.97 7.16 9.86
C LEU A 62 -12.82 5.81 9.14
N ILE A 63 -13.01 4.68 9.85
CA ILE A 63 -12.78 3.34 9.30
C ILE A 63 -13.70 3.03 8.12
N PRO A 64 -15.02 3.31 8.17
CA PRO A 64 -15.90 3.08 7.03
C PRO A 64 -15.47 3.87 5.78
N ASP A 65 -15.01 5.10 5.96
CA ASP A 65 -14.54 5.96 4.87
C ASP A 65 -13.20 5.48 4.30
N ILE A 66 -12.29 5.00 5.15
CA ILE A 66 -11.03 4.37 4.74
C ILE A 66 -11.33 3.12 3.91
N GLU A 67 -12.21 2.24 4.38
CA GLU A 67 -12.58 1.02 3.64
C GLU A 67 -13.29 1.33 2.32
N LYS A 68 -14.16 2.34 2.30
CA LYS A 68 -14.82 2.80 1.07
C LYS A 68 -13.79 3.33 0.05
N LYS A 69 -12.81 4.12 0.51
CA LYS A 69 -11.70 4.59 -0.35
C LYS A 69 -10.83 3.44 -0.83
N MET A 70 -10.49 2.48 0.03
CA MET A 70 -9.73 1.29 -0.38
C MET A 70 -10.43 0.51 -1.48
N LYS A 71 -11.75 0.32 -1.39
CA LYS A 71 -12.55 -0.32 -2.44
C LYS A 71 -12.60 0.51 -3.73
N ALA A 72 -12.81 1.82 -3.62
CA ALA A 72 -12.80 2.72 -4.78
C ALA A 72 -11.44 2.71 -5.50
N ASP A 73 -10.37 2.57 -4.73
CA ASP A 73 -9.01 2.47 -5.23
C ASP A 73 -8.61 1.04 -5.59
N ASN A 74 -9.49 0.02 -5.67
CA ASN A 74 -9.10 -1.37 -5.99
C ASN A 74 -7.94 -1.90 -5.12
N MET A 75 -7.97 -1.61 -3.82
CA MET A 75 -7.00 -2.08 -2.82
C MET A 75 -7.54 -3.30 -2.06
N ASP A 76 -8.33 -4.14 -2.73
CA ASP A 76 -8.90 -5.34 -2.14
C ASP A 76 -7.80 -6.32 -1.68
N GLY A 77 -7.95 -6.87 -0.48
CA GLY A 77 -6.96 -7.77 0.14
C GLY A 77 -5.80 -7.08 0.85
N TRP A 78 -5.73 -5.75 0.83
CA TRP A 78 -4.72 -4.99 1.56
C TRP A 78 -5.10 -4.93 3.05
N LYS A 79 -4.12 -5.13 3.94
CA LYS A 79 -4.30 -5.07 5.39
C LYS A 79 -3.80 -3.73 5.91
N TYR A 80 -4.52 -3.15 6.87
CA TYR A 80 -4.12 -1.89 7.50
C TYR A 80 -4.11 -2.00 9.03
N GLU A 81 -3.24 -1.22 9.67
CA GLU A 81 -3.06 -1.09 11.11
C GLU A 81 -2.98 0.42 11.43
N PHE A 82 -3.61 0.86 12.52
CA PHE A 82 -3.69 2.29 12.87
C PHE A 82 -3.72 2.52 14.38
N THR A 83 -3.35 3.73 14.81
CA THR A 83 -3.46 4.13 16.23
C THR A 83 -4.93 4.18 16.66
N LYS A 84 -5.30 3.35 17.64
CA LYS A 84 -6.64 3.33 18.23
C LYS A 84 -6.80 4.40 19.29
N GLY A 85 -8.00 4.97 19.39
CA GLY A 85 -8.34 5.96 20.39
C GLY A 85 -8.11 7.39 19.94
N ARG A 86 -8.43 8.31 20.85
CA ARG A 86 -8.28 9.75 20.64
C ARG A 86 -6.80 10.12 20.67
N VAL A 87 -6.40 11.01 19.77
CA VAL A 87 -5.05 11.53 19.65
C VAL A 87 -5.08 13.03 19.90
N ASP A 88 -4.60 13.44 21.07
CA ASP A 88 -4.51 14.86 21.43
C ASP A 88 -3.39 15.57 20.67
N ARG A 89 -3.36 16.90 20.79
CA ARG A 89 -2.29 17.71 20.21
C ARG A 89 -0.92 17.19 20.63
N ASN A 90 -0.01 17.11 19.67
CA ASN A 90 1.37 16.63 19.84
C ASN A 90 1.50 15.14 20.21
N GLN A 91 0.40 14.37 20.24
CA GLN A 91 0.50 12.92 20.40
C GLN A 91 0.79 12.23 19.04
N PRO A 92 1.64 11.19 19.04
CA PRO A 92 2.00 10.46 17.83
C PRO A 92 0.83 9.60 17.35
N LEU A 93 0.64 9.55 16.03
CA LEU A 93 -0.30 8.63 15.38
C LEU A 93 0.37 7.94 14.20
N TYR A 94 0.02 6.68 13.97
CA TYR A 94 0.56 5.90 12.86
C TYR A 94 -0.56 5.27 12.04
N PHE A 95 -0.25 5.08 10.77
CA PHE A 95 -1.03 4.27 9.85
C PHE A 95 -0.08 3.42 9.01
N LYS A 96 -0.34 2.12 9.02
CA LYS A 96 0.45 1.14 8.30
C LYS A 96 -0.46 0.37 7.36
N ILE A 97 -0.03 0.21 6.13
CA ILE A 97 -0.73 -0.59 5.13
C ILE A 97 0.23 -1.63 4.53
N LYS A 98 -0.28 -2.84 4.31
CA LYS A 98 0.47 -3.99 3.82
C LYS A 98 -0.32 -4.72 2.75
N SER A 99 0.37 -5.16 1.71
CA SER A 99 -0.16 -5.99 0.64
C SER A 99 0.96 -6.83 0.02
N GLU A 100 0.60 -7.71 -0.90
CA GLU A 100 1.54 -8.53 -1.66
C GLU A 100 1.30 -8.32 -3.15
N HIS A 101 2.36 -8.01 -3.89
CA HIS A 101 2.32 -8.02 -5.36
C HIS A 101 2.79 -9.37 -5.87
N GLN A 102 2.00 -9.99 -6.74
CA GLN A 102 2.38 -11.23 -7.40
C GLN A 102 2.98 -10.93 -8.77
N PHE A 103 4.24 -11.31 -8.97
CA PHE A 103 4.90 -11.26 -10.27
C PHE A 103 4.51 -12.51 -11.07
N TYR A 104 3.97 -12.32 -12.26
CA TYR A 104 3.52 -13.41 -13.13
C TYR A 104 4.61 -13.80 -14.14
N ILE A 105 5.57 -12.92 -14.40
CA ILE A 105 6.64 -13.11 -15.38
C ILE A 105 7.49 -14.35 -15.10
N PHE A 106 7.69 -14.69 -13.82
CA PHE A 106 8.47 -15.84 -13.40
C PHE A 106 7.85 -17.19 -13.82
N LYS A 107 6.55 -17.21 -14.16
CA LYS A 107 5.91 -18.40 -14.76
C LYS A 107 6.53 -18.78 -16.10
N LEU A 108 7.07 -17.82 -16.87
CA LEU A 108 7.73 -18.11 -18.15
C LEU A 108 8.98 -18.98 -17.99
N ILE A 109 9.59 -18.98 -16.80
CA ILE A 109 10.75 -19.82 -16.48
C ILE A 109 10.42 -20.95 -15.51
N GLY A 110 9.12 -21.26 -15.33
CA GLY A 110 8.64 -22.35 -14.48
C GLY A 110 8.68 -22.06 -12.98
N VAL A 111 8.82 -20.80 -12.57
CA VAL A 111 8.82 -20.39 -11.17
C VAL A 111 7.46 -19.79 -10.80
N ASP A 112 6.71 -20.50 -9.97
CA ASP A 112 5.42 -20.02 -9.48
C ASP A 112 5.56 -19.15 -8.22
N GLY A 113 4.71 -18.12 -8.13
CA GLY A 113 4.39 -17.48 -6.85
C GLY A 113 5.46 -16.53 -6.30
N VAL A 114 6.26 -15.89 -7.15
CA VAL A 114 7.13 -14.80 -6.69
C VAL A 114 6.26 -13.64 -6.21
N LYS A 115 6.26 -13.43 -4.89
CA LYS A 115 5.54 -12.36 -4.22
C LYS A 115 6.51 -11.35 -3.66
N ALA A 116 6.26 -10.08 -3.89
CA ALA A 116 6.96 -8.99 -3.22
C ALA A 116 6.04 -8.28 -2.23
N PRO A 117 6.53 -7.99 -1.01
CA PRO A 117 5.74 -7.25 -0.03
C PRO A 117 5.63 -5.78 -0.45
N ILE A 118 4.40 -5.28 -0.51
CA ILE A 118 4.09 -3.87 -0.56
C ILE A 118 3.78 -3.44 0.86
N TRP A 119 4.54 -2.50 1.41
CA TRP A 119 4.23 -1.93 2.72
C TRP A 119 4.50 -0.45 2.71
N SER A 120 3.64 0.28 3.43
CA SER A 120 3.89 1.68 3.74
C SER A 120 3.58 1.92 5.21
N ASN A 121 4.51 2.54 5.90
CA ASN A 121 4.31 3.05 7.25
C ASN A 121 4.40 4.56 7.19
N ARG A 122 3.39 5.24 7.71
CA ARG A 122 3.45 6.67 7.94
C ARG A 122 3.21 6.95 9.41
N GLU A 123 3.87 8.00 9.88
CA GLU A 123 3.75 8.54 11.22
C GLU A 123 3.37 10.01 11.07
N GLY A 124 2.53 10.48 11.98
CA GLY A 124 2.03 11.84 12.05
C GLY A 124 1.86 12.27 13.49
N VAL A 125 1.41 13.50 13.67
CA VAL A 125 1.22 14.11 14.99
C VAL A 125 -0.13 14.79 15.05
N GLY A 126 -0.91 14.54 16.11
CA GLY A 126 -2.22 15.17 16.31
C GLY A 126 -2.13 16.69 16.27
N LYS A 127 -2.95 17.32 15.41
CA LYS A 127 -3.01 18.79 15.25
C LYS A 127 -4.21 19.43 15.95
N VAL A 128 -5.11 18.63 16.51
CA VAL A 128 -6.36 19.09 17.13
C VAL A 128 -6.13 19.50 18.58
N PHE A 129 -6.59 20.70 18.93
CA PHE A 129 -6.83 21.09 20.32
C PHE A 129 -8.24 20.69 20.68
N PHE A 130 -8.39 19.67 21.52
CA PHE A 130 -9.64 19.49 22.22
C PHE A 130 -9.68 20.56 23.31
N ARG A 131 -10.64 21.47 23.24
CA ARG A 131 -10.92 22.37 24.37
C ARG A 131 -11.35 21.50 25.54
N GLU A 132 -10.56 21.51 26.61
CA GLU A 132 -10.97 21.06 27.95
C GLU A 132 -12.14 21.90 28.47
#